data_AF-A0A150TT21-F1
#
_entry.id   AF-A0A150TT21-F1
#
_cell.length_a   1.000
_cell.length_b   1.000
_cell.length_c   1.000
_cell.angle_alpha   90.00
_cell.angle_beta   90.00
_cell.angle_gamma   90.00
#
_symmetry.space_group_name_H-M   'P 1'
#
loop_
_entity.id
_entity.type
_entity.pdbx_description
1 polymer ?
#
loop_
_entity_poly.entity_id
_entity_poly.type
_entity_poly.pdbx_seq_one_letter_code
_entity_poly.pdbx_strand_id
1 'polypeptide(L)'
;GASSAATGGGAGGEAEYACASLGDPCTTCLALRCQERYCACQRSAECAALANCLLGCDPGEEPCRQTCMTAHREGISGASLEGGCAAERCAVQCPSRAALSRCDSCRYARCAAEMNACAADPSCRALVACTDTCAAGDAACRELCAMLYESGAPAAAEVLACGGAQCGADCEGG
;
A
#
# COMPACT_ATOMS: atom_id res chain seq x y z
N GLY A 1 -1.89 -56.12 -34.86
CA GLY A 1 -2.62 -55.68 -33.66
C GLY A 1 -2.43 -54.20 -33.46
N ALA A 2 -3.54 -53.49 -33.18
CA ALA A 2 -3.72 -52.12 -32.68
C ALA A 2 -2.94 -50.97 -33.39
N SER A 3 -3.56 -50.07 -34.16
CA SER A 3 -4.55 -49.00 -33.85
C SER A 3 -3.95 -47.73 -33.20
N SER A 4 -3.99 -46.63 -33.98
CA SER A 4 -4.30 -45.21 -33.65
C SER A 4 -3.46 -44.49 -32.55
N ALA A 5 -3.26 -43.17 -32.49
CA ALA A 5 -3.92 -42.00 -33.08
C ALA A 5 -2.97 -40.77 -33.04
N ALA A 6 -3.31 -39.74 -33.82
CA ALA A 6 -2.78 -38.38 -33.75
C ALA A 6 -3.40 -37.56 -32.60
N THR A 7 -2.85 -36.35 -32.42
CA THR A 7 -3.41 -35.11 -31.80
C THR A 7 -3.18 -34.78 -30.33
N GLY A 8 -2.86 -33.49 -30.11
CA GLY A 8 -3.15 -32.70 -28.91
C GLY A 8 -1.93 -32.48 -28.02
N GLY A 9 -1.52 -31.27 -27.64
CA GLY A 9 -2.06 -29.93 -27.84
C GLY A 9 -1.06 -28.93 -27.26
N GLY A 10 -1.06 -27.70 -27.77
CA GLY A 10 -0.27 -26.63 -27.16
C GLY A 10 -0.76 -26.36 -25.74
N ALA A 11 0.16 -26.21 -24.80
CA ALA A 11 -0.09 -25.49 -23.57
C ALA A 11 0.85 -24.29 -23.61
N GLY A 12 0.25 -23.09 -23.69
CA GLY A 12 0.99 -21.84 -23.70
C GLY A 12 1.93 -21.77 -22.51
N GLY A 13 3.09 -21.15 -22.71
CA GLY A 13 3.96 -20.79 -21.60
C GLY A 13 3.16 -19.96 -20.62
N GLU A 14 2.67 -20.59 -19.57
CA GLU A 14 2.21 -19.93 -18.37
C GLU A 14 3.41 -19.10 -17.93
N ALA A 15 3.24 -17.78 -17.94
CA ALA A 15 4.24 -16.89 -17.38
C ALA A 15 4.56 -17.43 -15.99
N GLU A 16 5.83 -17.79 -15.76
CA GLU A 16 6.26 -18.36 -14.50
C GLU A 16 5.92 -17.34 -13.41
N TYR A 17 4.86 -17.62 -12.65
CA TYR A 17 4.44 -16.74 -11.58
C TYR A 17 5.46 -16.87 -10.46
N ALA A 18 6.26 -15.82 -10.23
CA ALA A 18 7.18 -15.81 -9.08
C ALA A 18 6.42 -15.98 -7.74
N CYS A 19 5.14 -15.62 -7.69
CA CYS A 19 4.23 -15.86 -6.57
C CYS A 19 2.82 -16.20 -7.04
N ALA A 20 2.19 -17.16 -6.36
CA ALA A 20 0.85 -17.61 -6.68
C ALA A 20 -0.22 -16.55 -6.36
N SER A 21 -1.23 -16.48 -7.23
CA SER A 21 -2.51 -15.80 -6.95
C SER A 21 -3.22 -16.48 -5.78
N LEU A 22 -4.02 -15.72 -5.02
CA LEU A 22 -4.88 -16.27 -3.95
C LEU A 22 -6.24 -16.74 -4.50
N GLY A 23 -6.46 -16.65 -5.81
CA GLY A 23 -7.65 -17.15 -6.49
C GLY A 23 -8.72 -16.09 -6.72
N ASP A 24 -8.51 -14.84 -6.31
CA ASP A 24 -9.38 -13.71 -6.62
C ASP A 24 -8.86 -12.89 -7.82
N PRO A 25 -9.72 -12.10 -8.48
CA PRO A 25 -9.33 -11.29 -9.64
C PRO A 25 -8.24 -10.27 -9.33
N CYS A 26 -8.23 -9.69 -8.12
CA CYS A 26 -7.26 -8.68 -7.72
C CYS A 26 -5.86 -9.31 -7.56
N THR A 27 -5.74 -10.38 -6.78
CA THR A 27 -4.45 -11.06 -6.58
C THR A 27 -3.94 -11.74 -7.84
N THR A 28 -4.83 -12.20 -8.72
CA THR A 28 -4.45 -12.67 -10.06
C THR A 28 -3.85 -11.54 -10.91
N CYS A 29 -4.44 -10.35 -10.90
CA CYS A 29 -3.87 -9.20 -11.60
C CYS A 29 -2.54 -8.77 -10.99
N LEU A 30 -2.44 -8.72 -9.65
CA LEU A 30 -1.21 -8.38 -8.93
C LEU A 30 -0.07 -9.35 -9.26
N ALA A 31 -0.35 -10.66 -9.26
CA ALA A 31 0.60 -11.71 -9.63
C ALA A 31 1.03 -11.66 -11.10
N LEU A 32 0.37 -10.87 -11.97
CA LEU A 32 0.75 -10.68 -13.37
C LEU A 32 1.41 -9.31 -13.63
N ARG A 33 0.84 -8.25 -13.06
CA ARG A 33 1.14 -6.86 -13.43
C ARG A 33 2.00 -6.12 -12.39
N CYS A 34 2.02 -6.63 -11.16
CA CYS A 34 2.69 -6.07 -10.00
C CYS A 34 3.60 -7.10 -9.30
N GLN A 35 4.12 -8.08 -10.06
CA GLN A 35 4.83 -9.25 -9.52
C GLN A 35 5.87 -8.91 -8.47
N GLU A 36 6.77 -7.96 -8.73
CA GLU A 36 7.83 -7.61 -7.80
C GLU A 36 7.28 -7.16 -6.43
N ARG A 37 6.30 -6.26 -6.44
CA ARG A 37 5.69 -5.70 -5.21
C ARG A 37 4.84 -6.74 -4.49
N TYR A 38 4.01 -7.46 -5.24
CA TYR A 38 3.18 -8.53 -4.69
C TYR A 38 4.03 -9.63 -4.07
N CYS A 39 5.09 -10.08 -4.75
CA CYS A 39 6.01 -11.08 -4.23
C CYS A 39 6.86 -10.61 -3.05
N ALA A 40 7.25 -9.35 -3.03
CA ALA A 40 7.92 -8.78 -1.86
C ALA A 40 6.98 -8.80 -0.65
N CYS A 41 5.71 -8.43 -0.83
CA CYS A 41 4.72 -8.48 0.24
C CYS A 41 4.46 -9.91 0.72
N GLN A 42 4.20 -10.85 -0.20
CA GLN A 42 3.86 -12.24 0.18
C GLN A 42 5.02 -13.00 0.86
N ARG A 43 6.28 -12.58 0.64
CA ARG A 43 7.44 -13.14 1.35
C ARG A 43 7.69 -12.50 2.71
N SER A 44 7.08 -11.36 3.00
CA SER A 44 7.13 -10.70 4.30
C SER A 44 5.97 -11.19 5.16
N ALA A 45 6.27 -11.81 6.30
CA ALA A 45 5.26 -12.28 7.24
C ALA A 45 4.32 -11.15 7.67
N GLU A 46 4.87 -9.95 7.95
CA GLU A 46 4.10 -8.80 8.38
C GLU A 46 3.25 -8.19 7.25
N CYS A 47 3.75 -8.16 6.02
CA CYS A 47 2.96 -7.65 4.90
C CYS A 47 1.81 -8.60 4.53
N ALA A 48 2.09 -9.91 4.47
CA ALA A 48 1.06 -10.91 4.25
C ALA A 48 0.03 -10.94 5.38
N ALA A 49 0.47 -10.83 6.64
CA ALA A 49 -0.44 -10.76 7.79
C ALA A 49 -1.29 -9.48 7.79
N LEU A 50 -0.71 -8.33 7.45
CA LEU A 50 -1.46 -7.08 7.27
C LEU A 50 -2.53 -7.22 6.18
N ALA A 51 -2.16 -7.76 5.01
CA ALA A 51 -3.09 -7.96 3.91
C ALA A 51 -4.26 -8.87 4.32
N ASN A 52 -3.98 -9.99 4.98
CA ASN A 52 -5.00 -10.90 5.50
C ASN A 52 -5.88 -10.25 6.58
N CYS A 53 -5.30 -9.44 7.47
CA CYS A 53 -6.05 -8.71 8.49
C CYS A 53 -7.04 -7.72 7.83
N LEU A 54 -6.58 -6.95 6.84
CA LEU A 54 -7.41 -5.97 6.14
C LEU A 54 -8.54 -6.62 5.31
N LEU A 55 -8.38 -7.86 4.84
CA LEU A 55 -9.46 -8.61 4.19
C LEU A 55 -10.61 -8.97 5.14
N GLY A 56 -10.34 -9.00 6.45
CA GLY A 56 -11.35 -9.26 7.47
C GLY A 56 -12.13 -8.02 7.92
N CYS A 57 -11.72 -6.82 7.50
CA CYS A 57 -12.40 -5.58 7.84
C CYS A 57 -13.55 -5.29 6.88
N ASP A 58 -14.65 -4.74 7.41
CA ASP A 58 -15.73 -4.26 6.54
C ASP A 58 -15.26 -3.04 5.70
N PRO A 59 -15.81 -2.84 4.49
CA PRO A 59 -15.49 -1.67 3.67
C PRO A 59 -15.75 -0.36 4.43
N GLY A 60 -14.70 0.44 4.60
CA GLY A 60 -14.77 1.74 5.30
C GLY A 60 -14.68 1.66 6.83
N GLU A 61 -14.45 0.47 7.40
CA GLU A 61 -14.27 0.30 8.84
C GLU A 61 -12.87 0.74 9.31
N GLU A 62 -12.68 2.05 9.43
CA GLU A 62 -11.38 2.63 9.84
C GLU A 62 -10.82 2.10 11.17
N PRO A 63 -11.62 1.81 12.23
CA PRO A 63 -11.10 1.22 13.45
C PRO A 63 -10.48 -0.18 13.25
N CYS A 64 -11.08 -1.02 12.41
CA CYS A 64 -10.52 -2.32 12.05
C CYS A 64 -9.21 -2.17 11.27
N ARG A 65 -9.21 -1.30 10.25
CA ARG A 65 -8.01 -1.00 9.46
C ARG A 65 -6.87 -0.48 10.32
N GLN A 66 -7.17 0.41 11.25
CA GLN A 66 -6.20 0.93 12.21
C GLN A 66 -5.62 -0.19 13.07
N THR A 67 -6.46 -1.07 13.60
CA THR A 67 -6.02 -2.21 14.41
C THR A 67 -5.06 -3.11 13.64
N CYS A 68 -5.37 -3.40 12.37
CA CYS A 68 -4.49 -4.17 11.49
C CYS A 68 -3.15 -3.48 11.24
N MET A 69 -3.15 -2.16 10.97
CA MET A 69 -1.91 -1.39 10.77
C MET A 69 -1.05 -1.37 12.04
N THR A 70 -1.66 -1.20 13.21
CA THR A 70 -0.95 -1.24 14.48
C THR A 70 -0.37 -2.63 14.77
N ALA A 71 -1.12 -3.70 14.49
CA ALA A 71 -0.69 -5.09 14.70
C ALA A 71 0.43 -5.52 13.74
N HIS A 72 0.42 -5.03 12.51
CA HIS A 72 1.32 -5.44 11.43
C HIS A 72 2.10 -4.27 10.85
N ARG A 73 2.70 -3.48 11.75
CA ARG A 73 3.35 -2.20 11.43
C ARG A 73 4.41 -2.32 10.34
N GLU A 74 5.26 -3.34 10.41
CA GLU A 74 6.38 -3.48 9.47
C GLU A 74 5.91 -3.82 8.04
N GLY A 75 4.69 -4.36 7.90
CA GLY A 75 4.08 -4.70 6.62
C GLY A 75 3.49 -3.52 5.86
N ILE A 76 3.27 -2.37 6.52
CA ILE A 76 2.48 -1.26 5.97
C ILE A 76 3.06 -0.74 4.65
N SER A 77 4.35 -0.39 4.62
CA SER A 77 4.97 0.15 3.41
C SER A 77 4.93 -0.82 2.23
N GLY A 78 5.12 -2.12 2.49
CA GLY A 78 5.00 -3.15 1.45
C GLY A 78 3.58 -3.23 0.90
N ALA A 79 2.57 -3.23 1.78
CA ALA A 79 1.17 -3.29 1.42
C ALA A 79 0.70 -2.04 0.68
N SER A 80 1.21 -0.85 1.06
CA SER A 80 0.92 0.41 0.39
C SER A 80 1.51 0.46 -1.01
N LEU A 81 2.77 0.04 -1.20
CA LEU A 81 3.41 -0.01 -2.53
C LEU A 81 2.76 -1.03 -3.46
N GLU A 82 2.36 -2.20 -2.93
CA GLU A 82 1.54 -3.16 -3.67
C GLU A 82 0.19 -2.53 -4.06
N GLY A 83 -0.49 -1.89 -3.11
CA GLY A 83 -1.77 -1.21 -3.34
C GLY A 83 -1.69 -0.10 -4.38
N GLY A 84 -0.63 0.71 -4.37
CA GLY A 84 -0.40 1.74 -5.39
C GLY A 84 -0.23 1.14 -6.78
N CYS A 85 0.52 0.04 -6.91
CA CYS A 85 0.62 -0.69 -8.18
C CYS A 85 -0.73 -1.26 -8.61
N ALA A 86 -1.51 -1.80 -7.67
CA ALA A 86 -2.84 -2.32 -7.92
C ALA A 86 -3.78 -1.23 -8.46
N ALA A 87 -3.74 -0.04 -7.87
CA ALA A 87 -4.56 1.09 -8.30
C ALA A 87 -4.20 1.58 -9.71
N GLU A 88 -2.93 1.52 -10.10
CA GLU A 88 -2.50 1.93 -11.44
C GLU A 88 -2.77 0.86 -12.51
N ARG A 89 -2.52 -0.42 -12.19
CA ARG A 89 -2.45 -1.50 -13.19
C ARG A 89 -3.59 -2.51 -13.12
N CYS A 90 -4.31 -2.50 -12.00
CA CYS A 90 -5.34 -3.47 -11.67
C CYS A 90 -6.62 -2.79 -11.15
N ALA A 91 -6.86 -1.50 -11.43
CA ALA A 91 -7.98 -0.74 -10.87
C ALA A 91 -9.36 -1.43 -11.03
N VAL A 92 -9.57 -2.10 -12.16
CA VAL A 92 -10.83 -2.83 -12.42
C VAL A 92 -10.98 -4.03 -11.49
N GLN A 93 -9.89 -4.76 -11.23
CA GLN A 93 -9.88 -5.95 -10.38
C GLN A 93 -9.75 -5.60 -8.90
N CYS A 94 -9.16 -4.43 -8.58
CA CYS A 94 -8.82 -3.97 -7.24
C CYS A 94 -9.43 -2.58 -6.95
N PRO A 95 -10.77 -2.41 -7.01
CA PRO A 95 -11.42 -1.09 -6.96
C PRO A 95 -11.26 -0.36 -5.61
N SER A 96 -10.90 -1.08 -4.54
CA SER A 96 -10.67 -0.52 -3.21
C SER A 96 -9.26 0.03 -3.00
N ARG A 97 -8.35 -0.14 -3.98
CA ARG A 97 -6.96 0.29 -3.87
C ARG A 97 -6.82 1.73 -4.36
N ALA A 98 -6.22 2.57 -3.52
CA ALA A 98 -5.94 3.97 -3.84
C ALA A 98 -4.58 4.11 -4.53
N ALA A 99 -4.51 4.99 -5.52
CA ALA A 99 -3.25 5.36 -6.16
C ALA A 99 -2.38 6.12 -5.15
N LEU A 100 -1.07 5.90 -5.22
CA LEU A 100 -0.10 6.67 -4.46
C LEU A 100 0.40 7.83 -5.33
N SER A 101 0.62 8.99 -4.71
CA SER A 101 1.38 10.05 -5.36
C SER A 101 2.84 9.60 -5.56
N ARG A 102 3.61 10.36 -6.35
CA ARG A 102 5.07 10.15 -6.47
C ARG A 102 5.76 10.29 -5.11
N CYS A 103 5.36 11.31 -4.35
CA CYS A 103 5.87 11.56 -3.01
C CYS A 103 5.59 10.39 -2.07
N ASP A 104 4.36 9.88 -2.04
CA ASP A 104 4.00 8.76 -1.16
C ASP A 104 4.69 7.47 -1.58
N SER A 105 4.78 7.22 -2.89
CA SER A 105 5.54 6.08 -3.43
C SER A 105 7.00 6.13 -3.01
N CYS A 106 7.63 7.31 -3.04
CA CYS A 106 8.98 7.48 -2.55
C CYS A 106 9.08 7.28 -1.04
N ARG A 107 8.20 7.91 -0.24
CA ARG A 107 8.21 7.78 1.23
C ARG A 107 8.02 6.34 1.67
N TYR A 108 7.08 5.60 1.12
CA TYR A 108 6.92 4.18 1.45
C TYR A 108 8.12 3.33 1.01
N ALA A 109 8.88 3.75 0.00
CA ALA A 109 10.07 3.01 -0.46
C ALA A 109 11.36 3.38 0.29
N ARG A 110 11.53 4.64 0.70
CA ARG A 110 12.78 5.19 1.26
C ARG A 110 12.70 5.57 2.74
N CYS A 111 11.49 5.80 3.23
CA CYS A 111 11.18 6.23 4.60
C CYS A 111 10.21 5.23 5.25
N ALA A 112 10.42 3.94 4.99
CA ALA A 112 9.47 2.91 5.38
C ALA A 112 9.28 2.85 6.90
N ALA A 113 10.34 3.07 7.70
CA ALA A 113 10.26 3.04 9.15
C ALA A 113 9.35 4.16 9.68
N GLU A 114 9.54 5.37 9.17
CA GLU A 114 8.79 6.58 9.52
C GLU A 114 7.34 6.49 9.04
N MET A 115 7.13 6.06 7.80
CA MET A 115 5.78 5.84 7.25
C MET A 115 5.02 4.77 8.03
N ASN A 116 5.67 3.65 8.33
CA ASN A 116 5.07 2.57 9.13
C ASN A 116 4.76 3.08 10.55
N ALA A 117 5.63 3.91 11.14
CA ALA A 117 5.38 4.55 12.44
C ALA A 117 4.11 5.39 12.43
N CYS A 118 4.01 6.30 11.48
CA CYS A 118 2.87 7.19 11.37
C CYS A 118 1.59 6.42 11.06
N ALA A 119 1.63 5.47 10.14
CA ALA A 119 0.44 4.70 9.77
C ALA A 119 -0.06 3.76 10.89
N ALA A 120 0.84 3.24 11.73
CA ALA A 120 0.45 2.46 12.91
C ALA A 120 -0.08 3.32 14.07
N ASP A 121 0.16 4.63 14.04
CA ASP A 121 -0.31 5.59 15.05
C ASP A 121 -1.64 6.23 14.60
N PRO A 122 -2.75 6.04 15.36
CA PRO A 122 -4.04 6.58 14.98
C PRO A 122 -4.06 8.11 14.94
N SER A 123 -3.34 8.78 15.84
CA SER A 123 -3.25 10.24 15.86
C SER A 123 -2.43 10.75 14.67
N CYS A 124 -1.36 10.08 14.28
CA CYS A 124 -0.60 10.48 13.10
C CYS A 124 -1.40 10.27 11.81
N ARG A 125 -2.11 9.14 11.66
CA ARG A 125 -3.01 8.93 10.52
C ARG A 125 -4.11 9.98 10.46
N ALA A 126 -4.72 10.32 11.59
CA ALA A 126 -5.75 11.33 11.64
C ALA A 126 -5.21 12.73 11.34
N LEU A 127 -3.98 13.04 11.77
CA LEU A 127 -3.28 14.27 11.41
C LEU A 127 -3.08 14.36 9.89
N VAL A 128 -2.53 13.33 9.26
CA VAL A 128 -2.30 13.29 7.81
C VAL A 128 -3.62 13.43 7.05
N ALA A 129 -4.63 12.65 7.42
CA ALA A 129 -5.96 12.72 6.78
C ALA A 129 -6.60 14.10 6.94
N CYS A 130 -6.42 14.76 8.08
CA CYS A 130 -6.89 16.13 8.30
C CYS A 130 -6.16 17.11 7.38
N THR A 131 -4.82 17.03 7.31
CA THR A 131 -4.03 17.92 6.45
C THR A 131 -4.31 17.75 4.96
N ASP A 132 -4.67 16.54 4.52
CA ASP A 132 -5.04 16.25 3.13
C ASP A 132 -6.35 16.93 2.70
N THR A 133 -7.19 17.34 3.67
CA THR A 133 -8.41 18.12 3.39
C THR A 133 -8.17 19.62 3.31
N CYS A 134 -6.99 20.10 3.73
CA CYS A 134 -6.66 21.52 3.70
C CYS A 134 -6.36 21.98 2.28
N ALA A 135 -6.75 23.22 1.97
CA ALA A 135 -6.36 23.83 0.70
C ALA A 135 -4.84 24.04 0.62
N ALA A 136 -4.28 23.99 -0.59
CA ALA A 136 -2.88 24.30 -0.83
C ALA A 136 -2.55 25.70 -0.27
N GLY A 137 -1.49 25.80 0.53
CA GLY A 137 -1.10 27.06 1.18
C GLY A 137 -1.88 27.41 2.46
N ASP A 138 -2.93 26.67 2.84
CA ASP A 138 -3.71 26.97 4.06
C ASP A 138 -2.97 26.52 5.32
N ALA A 139 -2.16 27.43 5.86
CA ALA A 139 -1.39 27.19 7.08
C ALA A 139 -2.29 27.12 8.32
N ALA A 140 -3.40 27.86 8.36
CA ALA A 140 -4.30 27.88 9.51
C ALA A 140 -5.04 26.54 9.65
N CYS A 141 -5.48 25.95 8.54
CA CYS A 141 -6.05 24.60 8.53
C CYS A 141 -5.04 23.55 9.03
N ARG A 142 -3.79 23.61 8.54
CA ARG A 142 -2.74 22.69 8.98
C ARG A 142 -2.39 22.84 10.46
N GLU A 143 -2.33 24.07 10.97
CA GLU A 143 -2.11 24.34 12.39
C GLU A 143 -3.26 23.80 13.24
N LEU A 144 -4.51 23.95 12.79
CA LEU A 144 -5.67 23.36 13.46
C LEU A 144 -5.60 21.82 13.50
N CYS A 145 -5.24 21.17 12.40
CA CYS A 145 -5.03 19.72 12.38
C CYS A 145 -3.94 19.29 13.36
N ALA A 146 -2.81 20.01 13.41
CA ALA A 146 -1.72 19.73 14.34
C ALA A 146 -2.15 19.87 15.80
N MET A 147 -3.01 20.84 16.13
CA MET A 147 -3.58 20.97 17.48
C MET A 147 -4.57 19.85 17.81
N LEU A 148 -5.41 19.43 16.84
CA LEU A 148 -6.39 18.36 17.04
C LEU A 148 -5.72 16.99 17.25
N TYR A 149 -4.56 16.79 16.64
CA TYR A 149 -3.85 15.51 16.63
C TYR A 149 -2.40 15.65 17.11
N GLU A 150 -2.21 16.40 18.19
CA GLU A 150 -0.89 16.78 18.74
C GLU A 150 0.00 15.56 19.02
N SER A 151 -0.57 14.47 19.54
CA SER A 151 0.17 13.23 19.81
C SER A 151 0.73 12.54 18.56
N GLY A 152 0.14 12.80 17.38
CA GLY A 152 0.62 12.29 16.10
C GLY A 152 1.70 13.15 15.45
N ALA A 153 1.87 14.39 15.91
CA ALA A 153 2.79 15.36 15.30
C ALA A 153 4.26 14.89 15.28
N PRO A 154 4.81 14.22 16.33
CA PRO A 154 6.18 13.72 16.28
C PRO A 154 6.39 12.70 15.15
N ALA A 155 5.49 11.72 14.99
CA ALA A 155 5.60 10.73 13.93
C ALA A 155 5.43 11.35 12.54
N ALA A 156 4.54 12.33 12.39
CA ALA A 156 4.37 13.06 11.13
C ALA A 156 5.61 13.89 10.78
N ALA A 157 6.26 14.51 11.77
CA ALA A 157 7.49 15.27 11.58
C ALA A 157 8.63 14.37 11.07
N GLU A 158 8.77 13.15 11.59
CA GLU A 158 9.77 12.18 11.10
C GLU A 158 9.52 11.78 9.63
N VAL A 159 8.25 11.57 9.25
CA VAL A 159 7.88 11.31 7.84
C VAL A 159 8.27 12.49 6.94
N LEU A 160 7.99 13.71 7.37
CA LEU A 160 8.34 14.92 6.62
C LEU A 160 9.85 15.11 6.52
N ALA A 161 10.58 14.92 7.63
CA ALA A 161 12.04 15.03 7.67
C ALA A 161 12.70 14.02 6.73
N CYS A 162 12.28 12.75 6.79
CA CYS A 162 12.79 11.74 5.87
C CYS A 162 12.40 12.03 4.42
N GLY A 163 11.15 12.43 4.17
CA GLY A 163 10.70 12.82 2.84
C GLY A 163 11.51 13.98 2.25
N GLY A 164 11.81 15.00 3.03
CA GLY A 164 12.67 16.10 2.61
C GLY A 164 14.10 15.66 2.28
N ALA A 165 14.66 14.73 3.07
CA ALA A 165 16.01 14.23 2.88
C ALA A 165 16.15 13.24 1.71
N GLN A 166 15.17 12.36 1.51
CA GLN A 166 15.27 11.21 0.61
C GLN A 166 14.42 11.31 -0.65
N CYS A 167 13.34 12.10 -0.62
CA CYS A 167 12.34 12.15 -1.67
C CYS A 167 12.29 13.49 -2.41
N GLY A 168 12.79 14.59 -1.83
CA GLY A 168 13.04 15.87 -2.49
C GLY A 168 12.07 16.18 -3.65
N ALA A 169 12.58 16.06 -4.88
CA ALA A 169 11.85 16.33 -6.12
C ALA A 169 10.54 15.54 -6.32
N ASP A 170 10.39 14.34 -5.76
CA ASP A 170 9.14 13.58 -5.81
C ASP A 170 8.04 14.21 -4.93
N CYS A 171 8.44 15.02 -3.95
CA CYS A 171 7.58 15.74 -3.02
C CYS A 171 7.49 17.25 -3.28
N GLU A 172 8.30 17.79 -4.21
CA GLU A 172 8.24 19.18 -4.66
C GLU A 172 7.21 19.31 -5.80
N GLY A 173 5.96 19.65 -5.47
CA GLY A 173 4.88 19.85 -6.46
C GLY A 173 3.51 19.31 -6.09
N GLY A 174 3.30 18.92 -4.82
CA GLY A 174 1.98 18.64 -4.26
C GLY A 174 1.21 19.91 -3.95
#